data_AF-A0A1I1HYL9-F1
#
_entry.id   AF-A0A1I1HYL9-F1
#
_cell.length_a   1.000
_cell.length_b   1.000
_cell.length_c   1.000
_cell.angle_alpha   90.00
_cell.angle_beta   90.00
_cell.angle_gamma   90.00
#
_symmetry.space_group_name_H-M   'P 1'
#
loop_
_entity.id
_entity.type
_entity.pdbx_description
1 polymer ?
#
loop_
_entity_poly.entity_id
_entity_poly.type
_entity_poly.pdbx_seq_one_letter_code
_entity_poly.pdbx_strand_id
1 'polypeptide(L)'
;MNLGAPEIGLIILAVFVLFGYKKLPDASRSLGRSLRIFKGEMGGMADDQRRAAAAQSSPPASPEDLEAAAAEAEAVALEARARAARARADAAL
;
A
#
# COMPACT_ATOMS: atom_id res chain seq x y z
N MET A 1 39.09 17.40 16.66
CA MET A 1 39.53 16.98 15.32
C MET A 1 38.28 16.85 14.49
N ASN A 2 38.01 17.83 13.63
CA ASN A 2 36.72 17.96 12.98
C ASN A 2 36.62 16.97 11.82
N LEU A 3 35.57 16.13 11.81
CA LEU A 3 35.15 15.45 10.59
C LEU A 3 34.54 16.52 9.67
N GLY A 4 35.40 17.16 8.88
CA GLY A 4 34.99 18.09 7.86
C GLY A 4 34.66 17.37 6.55
N ALA A 5 34.27 18.18 5.57
CA ALA A 5 34.14 17.73 4.19
C ALA A 5 35.39 16.97 3.65
N PRO A 6 36.65 17.35 3.96
CA PRO A 6 37.80 16.62 3.43
C PRO A 6 37.95 15.20 4.01
N GLU A 7 37.71 15.00 5.30
CA GLU A 7 37.78 13.66 5.93
C GLU A 7 36.72 12.72 5.36
N ILE A 8 35.49 13.22 5.14
CA ILE A 8 34.42 12.44 4.50
C ILE A 8 34.80 12.05 3.07
N GLY A 9 35.40 12.98 2.31
CA GLY A 9 35.90 12.69 0.96
C GLY A 9 36.95 11.59 0.94
N LEU A 10 37.87 11.58 1.92
CA LEU A 10 38.89 10.55 2.04
C LEU A 10 38.31 9.16 2.36
N ILE A 11 37.31 9.10 3.23
CA ILE A 11 36.59 7.84 3.54
C ILE A 11 35.87 7.31 2.30
N ILE A 12 35.15 8.18 1.58
CA ILE A 12 34.46 7.78 0.35
C ILE A 12 35.48 7.25 -0.68
N LEU A 13 36.61 7.92 -0.86
CA LEU A 13 37.68 7.47 -1.74
C LEU A 13 38.23 6.10 -1.32
N ALA A 14 38.47 5.89 -0.02
CA ALA A 14 38.93 4.60 0.50
C ALA A 14 37.93 3.47 0.20
N VAL A 15 36.63 3.72 0.37
CA VAL A 15 35.56 2.77 0.02
C VAL A 15 35.53 2.51 -1.50
N PHE A 16 35.71 3.54 -2.32
CA PHE A 16 35.81 3.39 -3.79
C PHE A 16 36.97 2.49 -4.21
N VAL A 17 38.12 2.56 -3.52
CA VAL A 17 39.27 1.70 -3.81
C VAL A 17 39.04 0.27 -3.33
N LEU A 18 38.51 0.07 -2.12
CA LEU A 18 38.27 -1.26 -1.55
C LEU A 18 37.17 -2.03 -2.29
N PHE A 19 36.06 -1.37 -2.60
CA PHE A 19 34.87 -2.01 -3.18
C PHE A 19 34.79 -1.81 -4.69
N GLY A 20 35.45 -0.80 -5.25
CA GLY A 20 35.39 -0.46 -6.67
C GLY A 20 34.20 0.45 -7.01
N TYR A 21 34.39 1.30 -8.03
CA TYR A 21 33.39 2.28 -8.47
C TYR A 21 32.07 1.69 -8.96
N LYS A 22 32.05 0.41 -9.37
CA LYS A 22 30.83 -0.29 -9.79
C LYS A 22 30.02 -0.89 -8.63
N LYS A 23 30.64 -1.19 -7.48
CA LYS A 23 29.95 -1.86 -6.35
C LYS A 23 29.13 -0.90 -5.50
N LEU A 24 29.57 0.35 -5.32
CA LEU A 24 28.80 1.39 -4.62
C LEU A 24 27.42 1.70 -5.25
N PRO A 25 27.32 1.97 -6.58
CA PRO A 25 26.03 2.22 -7.22
C PRO A 25 25.16 0.96 -7.28
N ASP A 26 25.76 -0.21 -7.40
CA ASP A 26 25.02 -1.48 -7.45
C ASP A 26 24.43 -1.83 -6.08
N ALA A 27 25.22 -1.71 -5.01
CA ALA A 27 24.77 -1.92 -3.64
C ALA A 27 23.69 -0.92 -3.22
N SER A 28 23.86 0.37 -3.54
CA SER A 28 22.82 1.36 -3.27
C SER A 28 21.52 1.11 -4.06
N ARG A 29 21.61 0.62 -5.30
CA ARG A 29 20.42 0.27 -6.10
C ARG A 29 19.68 -0.97 -5.57
N SER A 30 20.38 -1.97 -5.06
CA SER A 30 19.75 -3.15 -4.46
C SER A 30 19.14 -2.82 -3.10
N LEU A 31 19.89 -2.14 -2.23
CA LEU A 31 19.43 -1.65 -0.93
C LEU A 31 18.25 -0.68 -1.06
N GLY A 32 18.27 0.22 -2.05
CA GLY A 32 17.18 1.16 -2.33
C GLY A 32 15.90 0.46 -2.78
N ARG A 33 16.00 -0.64 -3.55
CA ARG A 33 14.85 -1.46 -3.92
C ARG A 33 14.23 -2.13 -2.69
N SER A 34 15.04 -2.74 -1.83
CA SER A 34 14.57 -3.35 -0.58
C SER A 34 13.95 -2.33 0.37
N LEU A 35 14.55 -1.14 0.50
CA LEU A 35 14.02 -0.07 1.34
C LEU A 35 12.68 0.48 0.81
N ARG A 36 12.48 0.51 -0.51
CA ARG A 36 11.20 0.91 -1.11
C ARG A 36 10.08 -0.07 -0.78
N ILE A 37 10.36 -1.37 -0.89
CA ILE A 37 9.40 -2.43 -0.53
C ILE A 37 9.06 -2.33 0.95
N PHE A 38 10.08 -2.28 1.80
CA PHE A 38 9.93 -2.15 3.24
C PHE A 38 9.15 -0.90 3.66
N LYS A 39 9.43 0.26 3.03
CA LYS A 39 8.68 1.51 3.27
C LYS A 39 7.24 1.42 2.78
N GLY A 40 6.97 0.70 1.69
CA GLY A 40 5.60 0.46 1.20
C GLY A 40 4.79 -0.39 2.17
N GLU A 41 5.36 -1.50 2.64
CA GLU A 41 4.71 -2.42 3.59
C GLU A 41 4.53 -1.77 4.97
N MET A 42 5.55 -1.06 5.50
CA MET A 42 5.41 -0.29 6.74
C MET A 42 4.48 0.91 6.59
N GLY A 43 4.40 1.51 5.40
CA GLY A 43 3.49 2.60 5.09
C GLY A 43 2.03 2.18 5.25
N GLY A 44 1.70 0.94 4.90
CA GLY A 44 0.37 0.36 5.13
C GLY A 44 -0.03 0.36 6.60
N MET A 45 0.88 -0.01 7.51
CA MET A 45 0.60 0.00 8.96
C MET A 45 0.42 1.41 9.53
N ALA A 46 1.16 2.39 9.00
CA ALA A 46 1.02 3.79 9.39
C ALA A 46 -0.26 4.42 8.83
N ASP A 47 -0.67 4.05 7.62
CA ASP A 47 -1.93 4.49 7.02
C ASP A 47 -3.13 3.82 7.72
N ASP A 48 -3.04 2.54 8.07
CA ASP A 48 -4.07 1.83 8.86
C ASP A 48 -4.21 2.42 10.26
N GLN A 49 -3.13 2.83 10.92
CA GLN A 49 -3.23 3.56 12.19
C GLN A 49 -3.91 4.93 12.01
N ARG A 50 -3.66 5.64 10.92
CA ARG A 50 -4.35 6.91 10.62
C ARG A 50 -5.83 6.69 10.27
N ARG A 51 -6.15 5.64 9.52
CA ARG A 51 -7.52 5.25 9.19
C ARG A 51 -8.28 4.75 10.41
N ALA A 52 -7.64 3.97 11.28
CA ALA A 52 -8.20 3.56 12.56
C ALA A 52 -8.44 4.76 13.49
N ALA A 53 -7.54 5.74 13.50
CA ALA A 53 -7.72 7.00 14.22
C ALA A 53 -8.86 7.86 13.62
N ALA A 54 -9.00 7.89 12.29
CA ALA A 54 -10.09 8.59 11.60
C ALA A 54 -11.45 7.89 11.77
N ALA A 55 -11.48 6.56 11.78
CA ALA A 55 -12.69 5.76 12.03
C ALA A 55 -13.19 5.95 13.48
N GLN A 56 -12.29 6.15 14.45
CA GLN A 56 -12.64 6.52 15.82
C GLN A 56 -13.26 7.93 15.94
N SER A 57 -13.12 8.77 14.91
CA SER A 57 -13.71 10.12 14.86
C SER A 57 -14.96 10.23 14.00
N SER A 58 -15.41 9.12 13.40
CA SER A 58 -16.67 9.09 12.65
C SER A 58 -17.85 8.88 13.62
N PRO A 59 -18.94 9.67 13.52
CA PRO A 59 -20.14 9.39 14.29
C PRO A 59 -20.64 7.98 13.98
N PRO A 60 -21.15 7.24 14.98
CA PRO A 60 -21.69 5.90 14.73
C PRO A 60 -22.75 5.99 13.65
N ALA A 61 -22.65 5.12 12.63
CA ALA A 61 -23.63 5.02 11.57
C ALA A 61 -25.02 4.91 12.20
N SER A 62 -25.91 5.81 11.81
CA SER A 62 -27.25 5.85 12.37
C SER A 62 -27.98 4.58 11.94
N PRO A 63 -28.95 4.09 12.71
CA PRO A 63 -29.77 2.94 12.31
C PRO A 63 -30.33 3.07 10.88
N GLU A 64 -30.62 4.30 10.45
CA GLU A 64 -31.07 4.66 9.10
C GLU A 64 -30.02 4.39 8.00
N ASP A 65 -28.73 4.61 8.29
CA ASP A 65 -27.64 4.36 7.34
C ASP A 65 -27.39 2.86 7.13
N LEU A 66 -27.56 2.08 8.20
CA LEU A 66 -27.44 0.61 8.17
C LEU A 66 -28.61 -0.02 7.41
N GLU A 67 -29.81 0.55 7.56
CA GLU A 67 -31.02 0.08 6.88
C GLU A 67 -31.00 0.44 5.38
N ALA A 68 -30.50 1.64 5.04
CA ALA A 68 -30.27 2.03 3.64
C ALA A 68 -29.23 1.13 2.94
N ALA A 69 -28.11 0.83 3.61
CA ALA A 69 -27.07 -0.05 3.06
C ALA A 69 -27.56 -1.51 2.89
N ALA A 70 -28.40 -2.00 3.81
CA ALA A 70 -29.02 -3.31 3.72
C ALA A 70 -30.01 -3.40 2.54
N ALA A 71 -30.84 -2.38 2.36
CA ALA A 71 -31.80 -2.30 1.25
C ALA A 71 -31.10 -2.26 -0.12
N GLU A 72 -29.98 -1.54 -0.22
CA GLU A 72 -29.19 -1.45 -1.46
C GLU A 72 -28.51 -2.79 -1.80
N ALA A 73 -27.98 -3.50 -0.80
CA ALA A 73 -27.41 -4.83 -0.99
C ALA A 73 -28.46 -5.87 -1.44
N GLU A 74 -29.69 -5.79 -0.91
CA GLU A 74 -30.78 -6.69 -1.29
C GLU A 74 -31.27 -6.43 -2.73
N ALA A 75 -31.34 -5.16 -3.15
CA ALA A 75 -31.69 -4.79 -4.52
C ALA A 75 -30.68 -5.33 -5.55
N VAL A 76 -29.38 -5.21 -5.26
CA VAL A 76 -28.32 -5.75 -6.12
C VAL A 76 -28.37 -7.27 -6.21
N ALA A 77 -28.68 -7.96 -5.09
CA ALA A 77 -28.81 -9.41 -5.05
C ALA A 77 -30.03 -9.92 -5.85
N LEU A 78 -31.16 -9.20 -5.79
CA LEU A 78 -32.35 -9.48 -6.60
C LEU A 78 -32.04 -9.31 -8.09
N GLU A 79 -31.34 -8.25 -8.46
CA GLU A 79 -30.97 -8.01 -9.85
C GLU A 79 -30.01 -9.07 -10.38
N ALA A 80 -29.02 -9.49 -9.59
CA ALA A 80 -28.10 -10.57 -9.95
C ALA A 80 -28.84 -11.91 -10.14
N ARG A 81 -29.80 -12.22 -9.27
CA ARG A 81 -30.66 -13.42 -9.39
C ARG A 81 -31.53 -13.37 -10.65
N ALA A 82 -32.09 -12.20 -10.99
CA ALA A 82 -32.87 -12.01 -12.20
C ALA A 82 -32.02 -12.16 -13.48
N ARG A 83 -30.79 -11.62 -13.49
CA ARG A 83 -29.84 -11.82 -14.59
C ARG A 83 -29.45 -13.29 -14.75
N ALA A 84 -29.21 -14.00 -13.64
CA ALA A 84 -28.88 -15.42 -13.66
C ALA A 84 -30.05 -16.29 -14.15
N ALA A 85 -31.29 -15.93 -13.81
CA ALA A 85 -32.49 -16.62 -14.30
C ALA A 85 -32.68 -16.43 -15.81
N ARG A 86 -32.47 -15.21 -16.32
CA ARG A 86 -32.50 -14.93 -17.77
C ARG A 86 -31.43 -15.71 -18.53
N ALA A 87 -30.19 -15.70 -18.04
CA ALA A 87 -29.10 -16.45 -18.67
C ALA A 87 -29.34 -17.97 -18.73
N ARG A 88 -30.03 -18.54 -17.73
CA ARG A 88 -30.42 -19.96 -17.75
C ARG A 88 -31.53 -20.26 -18.75
N ALA A 89 -32.45 -19.32 -18.98
CA ALA A 89 -33.53 -19.49 -19.96
C ALA A 89 -32.99 -19.44 -21.40
N ASP A 90 -32.06 -18.53 -21.68
CA ASP A 90 -31.42 -18.41 -23.00
C ASP A 90 -30.53 -19.62 -23.34
N ALA A 91 -29.95 -20.29 -22.34
CA ALA A 91 -29.11 -21.48 -22.56
C ALA A 91 -29.91 -22.79 -22.77
N ALA A 92 -31.23 -22.76 -22.59
CA ALA A 92 -32.12 -23.92 -22.74
C ALA A 92 -32.90 -23.92 -24.07
N LEU A 93 -32.70 -22.90 -24.91
CA LEU A 93 -33.21 -22.77 -26.28
C LEU A 93 -32.12 -23.12 -27.30
#